data_AF-A0A0Q5CZ23-F1
#
_entry.id   AF-A0A0Q5CZ23-F1
#
_cell.length_a   1.000
_cell.length_b   1.000
_cell.length_c   1.000
_cell.angle_alpha   90.00
_cell.angle_beta   90.00
_cell.angle_gamma   90.00
#
_symmetry.space_group_name_H-M   'P 1'
#
loop_
_entity.id
_entity.type
_entity.pdbx_description
1 polymer ?
#
loop_
_entity_poly.entity_id
_entity_poly.type
_entity_poly.pdbx_seq_one_letter_code
_entity_poly.pdbx_strand_id
1 'polypeptide(L)'
;MNELIYSLLLKTAQGLTLFGSLRFTIDTTQPATPGPAIDAAAAGRGDAGALLAQLQQQQQQQQQQQPIEIELFAYRIDGAVTIPFVTGAGPVPLTGLALFTFLGPPATFFTSSTDPARNLFLQFNGISNDNITGGLVWRAGEPGELIFSVLGTQLQLPA
;
A
#
# COMPACT_ATOMS: atom_id res chain seq x y z
N MET A 1 4.73 -12.74 -14.84
CA MET A 1 4.37 -11.97 -13.64
C MET A 1 2.98 -11.40 -13.90
N ASN A 2 2.00 -11.66 -13.03
CA ASN A 2 0.61 -11.27 -13.28
C ASN A 2 0.40 -9.84 -12.77
N GLU A 3 0.01 -8.95 -13.67
CA GLU A 3 -0.39 -7.59 -13.32
C GLU A 3 -1.78 -7.62 -12.67
N LEU A 4 -1.92 -6.94 -11.54
CA LEU A 4 -3.18 -6.71 -10.84
C LEU A 4 -3.66 -5.31 -11.16
N ILE A 5 -4.90 -5.20 -11.64
CA ILE A 5 -5.51 -3.93 -12.05
C ILE A 5 -6.81 -3.74 -11.28
N TYR A 6 -6.96 -2.60 -10.61
CA TYR A 6 -8.14 -2.22 -9.84
C TYR A 6 -8.69 -0.89 -10.32
N SER A 7 -10.01 -0.83 -10.51
CA SER A 7 -10.75 0.43 -10.56
C SER A 7 -10.97 0.93 -9.14
N LEU A 8 -10.67 2.20 -8.89
CA LEU A 8 -10.75 2.81 -7.57
C LEU A 8 -11.94 3.76 -7.47
N LEU A 9 -12.68 3.65 -6.37
CA LEU A 9 -13.59 4.67 -5.84
C LEU A 9 -12.93 5.30 -4.61
N LEU A 10 -12.70 6.61 -4.67
CA LEU A 10 -12.08 7.37 -3.59
C LEU A 10 -13.10 8.31 -2.98
N LYS A 11 -13.16 8.38 -1.65
CA LYS A 11 -14.10 9.25 -0.93
C LYS A 11 -13.41 10.01 0.20
N THR A 12 -13.59 11.32 0.27
CA THR A 12 -13.16 12.12 1.43
C THR A 12 -14.24 12.16 2.51
N ALA A 13 -13.87 12.54 3.73
CA ALA A 13 -14.82 12.78 4.82
C ALA A 13 -15.86 13.87 4.49
N GLN A 14 -15.49 14.85 3.66
CA GLN A 14 -16.37 15.94 3.24
C GLN A 14 -17.31 15.57 2.08
N GLY A 15 -17.27 14.32 1.61
CA GLY A 15 -18.18 13.79 0.59
C GLY A 15 -17.69 13.93 -0.86
N LEU A 16 -16.48 14.44 -1.10
CA LEU A 16 -15.88 14.41 -2.43
C LEU A 16 -15.67 12.95 -2.84
N THR A 17 -16.14 12.60 -4.04
CA THR A 17 -16.00 11.26 -4.61
C THR A 17 -15.24 11.34 -5.93
N LEU A 18 -14.17 10.58 -6.06
CA LEU A 18 -13.32 10.54 -7.25
C LEU A 18 -13.14 9.09 -7.74
N PHE A 19 -12.75 8.96 -8.99
CA PHE A 19 -12.42 7.69 -9.62
C PHE A 19 -10.96 7.65 -10.01
N GLY A 20 -10.37 6.45 -9.97
CA GLY A 20 -9.00 6.22 -10.38
C GLY A 20 -8.74 4.77 -10.76
N SER A 21 -7.48 4.45 -10.98
CA SER A 21 -7.01 3.09 -11.23
C SER A 21 -5.72 2.83 -10.48
N LEU A 22 -5.58 1.64 -9.93
CA LEU A 22 -4.34 1.11 -9.38
C LEU A 22 -3.89 -0.07 -10.24
N ARG A 23 -2.62 -0.07 -10.66
CA ARG A 23 -1.99 -1.17 -11.37
C ARG A 23 -0.71 -1.54 -10.65
N PHE A 24 -0.50 -2.81 -10.35
CA PHE A 24 0.72 -3.24 -9.68
C PHE A 24 1.07 -4.70 -9.95
N THR A 25 2.32 -5.03 -9.68
CA THR A 25 2.85 -6.39 -9.69
C THR A 25 3.51 -6.69 -8.36
N ILE A 26 3.42 -7.95 -7.94
CA ILE A 26 4.09 -8.45 -6.74
C ILE A 26 5.24 -9.34 -7.19
N ASP A 27 6.46 -9.05 -6.72
CA ASP A 27 7.58 -9.95 -6.89
C ASP A 27 7.58 -10.98 -5.76
N THR A 28 7.04 -12.18 -6.05
CA THR A 28 6.99 -13.30 -5.10
C THR A 28 8.24 -14.17 -5.11
N THR A 29 9.22 -13.86 -5.97
CA THR A 29 10.44 -14.67 -6.15
C THR A 29 11.52 -14.33 -5.14
N GLN A 30 11.49 -13.11 -4.61
CA GLN A 30 12.41 -12.63 -3.59
C GLN A 30 11.61 -12.10 -2.40
N PRO A 31 11.63 -12.78 -1.24
CA PRO A 31 11.15 -12.20 -0.01
C PRO A 31 11.90 -10.89 0.23
N ALA A 32 11.16 -9.81 0.46
CA ALA A 32 11.76 -8.53 0.79
C ALA A 32 12.53 -8.69 2.10
N THR A 33 13.85 -8.55 2.06
CA THR A 33 14.66 -8.45 3.28
C THR A 33 14.24 -7.14 3.97
N PRO A 34 13.94 -7.13 5.29
CA PRO A 34 13.39 -5.95 5.95
C PRO A 34 14.17 -4.66 5.70
N GLY A 35 15.52 -4.72 5.62
CA GLY A 35 16.43 -3.57 5.43
C GLY A 35 16.10 -2.66 4.23
N PRO A 36 16.23 -3.12 2.97
CA PRO A 36 16.01 -2.27 1.80
C PRO A 36 14.57 -1.75 1.63
N ALA A 37 13.57 -2.45 2.20
CA ALA A 37 12.19 -1.99 2.18
C ALA A 37 11.90 -0.89 3.24
N ILE A 38 12.69 -0.87 4.33
CA ILE A 38 12.72 0.22 5.33
C ILE A 38 13.21 1.51 4.69
N ASP A 39 14.25 1.46 3.85
CA ASP A 39 14.80 2.65 3.19
C ASP A 39 13.83 3.23 2.14
N ALA A 40 13.12 2.38 1.40
CA ALA A 40 12.13 2.79 0.41
C ALA A 40 10.84 3.37 1.05
N ALA A 41 10.40 2.81 2.18
CA ALA A 41 9.28 3.33 2.95
C ALA A 41 9.63 4.63 3.71
N ALA A 42 10.87 4.78 4.18
CA ALA A 42 11.34 6.01 4.85
C ALA A 42 11.53 7.18 3.88
N ALA A 43 11.78 6.92 2.59
CA ALA A 43 11.90 7.95 1.56
C ALA A 43 10.58 8.68 1.25
N GLY A 44 9.43 8.05 1.52
CA GLY A 44 8.13 8.71 1.51
C GLY A 44 7.73 9.06 2.93
N ARG A 45 7.65 10.36 3.27
CA ARG A 45 7.25 10.86 4.61
C ARG A 45 5.82 10.44 5.00
N GLY A 46 5.67 9.19 5.40
CA GLY A 46 4.50 8.60 6.01
C GLY A 46 4.95 7.66 7.12
N ASP A 47 4.12 7.56 8.16
CA ASP A 47 4.37 6.84 9.43
C ASP A 47 4.60 5.31 9.29
N ALA A 48 4.78 4.79 8.08
CA ALA A 48 5.06 3.39 7.80
C ALA A 48 6.36 2.91 8.47
N GLY A 49 7.40 3.77 8.50
CA GLY A 49 8.64 3.48 9.24
C GLY A 49 8.42 3.42 10.76
N ALA A 50 7.56 4.28 11.31
CA ALA A 50 7.23 4.29 12.74
C ALA A 50 6.36 3.08 13.13
N LEU A 51 5.38 2.72 12.29
CA LEU A 51 4.55 1.52 12.46
C LEU A 51 5.41 0.25 12.46
N LEU A 52 6.39 0.14 11.57
CA LEU A 52 7.29 -1.00 11.52
C LEU A 52 8.28 -1.03 12.70
N ALA A 53 8.79 0.13 13.13
CA ALA A 53 9.61 0.24 14.34
C ALA A 53 8.82 -0.18 15.60
N GLN A 54 7.54 0.15 15.65
CA GLN A 54 6.63 -0.25 16.71
C GLN A 54 6.35 -1.77 16.71
N LEU A 55 6.23 -2.39 15.53
CA LEU A 55 6.15 -3.85 15.38
C LEU A 55 7.45 -4.54 15.84
N GLN A 56 8.62 -4.00 15.50
CA GLN A 56 9.90 -4.54 15.99
C GLN A 56 10.06 -4.40 17.50
N GLN A 57 9.65 -3.27 18.09
CA GLN A 57 9.66 -3.09 19.54
C GLN A 57 8.68 -4.03 20.26
N GLN A 58 7.51 -4.32 19.68
CA GLN A 58 6.57 -5.30 20.21
C GLN A 58 7.14 -6.72 20.18
N GLN A 59 7.86 -7.11 19.12
CA GLN A 59 8.54 -8.41 19.08
C GLN A 59 9.62 -8.54 20.17
N GLN A 60 10.32 -7.47 20.51
CA GLN A 60 11.33 -7.48 21.58
C GLN A 60 10.71 -7.53 22.98
N GLN A 61 9.51 -6.99 23.18
CA GLN A 61 8.82 -7.00 24.48
C GLN A 61 8.02 -8.28 24.77
N GLN A 62 7.69 -9.10 23.75
CA GLN A 62 6.85 -10.30 23.90
C GLN A 62 7.58 -11.58 24.33
N GLN A 63 8.86 -11.52 24.75
CA GLN A 63 9.63 -12.71 25.16
C GLN A 63 9.12 -13.45 26.43
N GLN A 64 7.99 -13.07 27.05
CA GLN A 64 7.46 -13.71 28.27
C GLN A 64 6.08 -14.36 28.12
N GLN A 65 5.45 -14.33 26.95
CA GLN A 65 4.20 -15.06 26.67
C GLN A 65 4.40 -15.83 25.37
N GLN A 66 4.10 -17.14 25.38
CA GLN A 66 4.30 -18.04 24.23
C GLN A 66 3.88 -17.35 22.92
N PRO A 67 4.83 -16.99 22.04
CA PRO A 67 4.50 -16.27 20.84
C PRO A 67 3.72 -17.21 19.93
N ILE A 68 2.51 -16.81 19.56
CA ILE A 68 1.97 -17.25 18.28
C ILE A 68 2.90 -16.60 17.25
N GLU A 69 3.87 -17.36 16.74
CA GLU A 69 4.75 -16.90 15.66
C GLU A 69 3.89 -16.70 14.42
N ILE A 70 3.35 -15.50 14.25
CA ILE A 70 2.71 -15.09 13.00
C ILE A 70 3.85 -14.79 12.03
N GLU A 71 4.25 -15.80 11.27
CA GLU A 71 5.21 -15.64 10.19
C GLU A 71 4.60 -14.72 9.12
N LEU A 72 5.23 -13.54 8.98
CA LEU A 72 4.80 -12.49 8.05
C LEU A 72 5.78 -12.44 6.89
N PHE A 73 5.31 -12.77 5.69
CA PHE A 73 6.12 -12.70 4.48
C PHE A 73 5.94 -11.33 3.84
N ALA A 74 7.04 -10.60 3.68
CA ALA A 74 7.05 -9.34 2.95
C ALA A 74 7.53 -9.60 1.52
N TYR A 75 6.80 -9.09 0.53
CA TYR A 75 7.18 -9.11 -0.88
C TYR A 75 7.17 -7.70 -1.45
N ARG A 76 8.08 -7.42 -2.38
CA ARG A 76 8.16 -6.13 -3.05
C ARG A 76 6.96 -5.95 -3.98
N ILE A 77 6.46 -4.71 -4.02
CA ILE A 77 5.44 -4.27 -4.96
C ILE A 77 5.98 -3.09 -5.76
N ASP A 78 5.74 -3.12 -7.05
CA ASP A 78 5.92 -1.98 -7.94
C ASP A 78 4.64 -1.77 -8.75
N GLY A 79 4.30 -0.52 -9.01
CA GLY A 79 3.06 -0.20 -9.72
C GLY A 79 2.88 1.28 -9.99
N ALA A 80 1.64 1.66 -10.25
CA ALA A 80 1.25 3.04 -10.40
C ALA A 80 -0.23 3.26 -10.08
N VAL A 81 -0.54 4.47 -9.63
CA VAL A 81 -1.89 4.95 -9.41
C VAL A 81 -2.20 6.14 -10.30
N THR A 82 -3.41 6.19 -10.84
CA THR A 82 -3.90 7.32 -11.64
C THR A 82 -5.24 7.75 -11.09
N ILE A 83 -5.35 9.02 -10.68
CA ILE A 83 -6.58 9.64 -10.21
C ILE A 83 -6.65 11.00 -10.92
N PRO A 84 -7.33 11.14 -12.07
CA PRO A 84 -7.16 12.29 -12.96
C PRO A 84 -7.26 13.66 -12.31
N PHE A 85 -8.18 13.82 -11.34
CA PHE A 85 -8.40 15.08 -10.63
C PHE A 85 -7.40 15.37 -9.49
N VAL A 86 -6.50 14.42 -9.19
CA VAL A 86 -5.47 14.52 -8.15
C VAL A 86 -4.07 14.40 -8.75
N THR A 87 -3.82 13.35 -9.53
CA THR A 87 -2.52 13.04 -10.13
C THR A 87 -2.27 13.73 -11.47
N GLY A 88 -3.30 14.34 -12.08
CA GLY A 88 -3.25 14.88 -13.43
C GLY A 88 -3.27 13.80 -14.51
N ALA A 89 -2.71 14.11 -15.69
CA ALA A 89 -2.77 13.25 -16.87
C ALA A 89 -1.86 12.02 -16.82
N GLY A 90 -0.88 11.99 -15.89
CA GLY A 90 0.13 10.93 -15.81
C GLY A 90 -0.04 10.02 -14.59
N PRO A 91 0.32 8.73 -14.71
CA PRO A 91 0.38 7.84 -13.56
C PRO A 91 1.44 8.29 -12.54
N VAL A 92 1.14 8.14 -11.25
CA VAL A 92 2.11 8.30 -10.16
C VAL A 92 2.73 6.94 -9.87
N PRO A 93 4.05 6.76 -10.07
CA PRO A 93 4.71 5.49 -9.82
C PRO A 93 4.74 5.18 -8.32
N LEU A 94 4.47 3.93 -7.97
CA LEU A 94 4.43 3.44 -6.59
C LEU A 94 5.43 2.31 -6.40
N THR A 95 6.05 2.27 -5.21
CA THR A 95 6.81 1.13 -4.72
C THR A 95 6.36 0.80 -3.30
N GLY A 96 6.53 -0.45 -2.87
CA GLY A 96 6.10 -0.81 -1.53
C GLY A 96 6.26 -2.28 -1.16
N LEU A 97 5.45 -2.69 -0.18
CA LEU A 97 5.44 -4.01 0.41
C LEU A 97 4.03 -4.61 0.42
N ALA A 98 3.95 -5.89 0.07
CA ALA A 98 2.81 -6.76 0.37
C ALA A 98 3.18 -7.63 1.57
N LEU A 99 2.37 -7.59 2.62
CA LEU A 99 2.54 -8.41 3.82
C LEU A 99 1.53 -9.56 3.78
N PHE A 100 2.01 -10.79 3.85
CA PHE A 100 1.19 -11.99 3.89
C PHE A 100 1.35 -12.68 5.24
N THR A 101 0.26 -13.21 5.78
CA THR A 101 0.32 -14.15 6.90
C THR A 101 0.43 -15.57 6.34
N PHE A 102 1.06 -16.48 7.09
CA PHE A 102 1.23 -17.90 6.72
C PHE A 102 -0.10 -18.63 6.36
N LEU A 103 -1.25 -18.10 6.77
CA LEU A 103 -2.57 -18.75 6.68
C LEU A 103 -3.64 -17.89 5.99
N GLY A 104 -3.30 -17.11 4.96
CA GLY A 104 -4.35 -16.36 4.25
C GLY A 104 -3.91 -15.45 3.10
N PRO A 105 -4.88 -14.79 2.44
CA PRO A 105 -4.63 -13.71 1.47
C PRO A 105 -3.78 -12.59 2.10
N PRO A 106 -3.13 -11.74 1.28
CA PRO A 106 -2.26 -10.68 1.79
C PRO A 106 -3.02 -9.83 2.81
N ALA A 107 -2.42 -9.71 3.99
CA ALA A 107 -3.01 -9.01 5.11
C ALA A 107 -3.06 -7.51 4.81
N THR A 108 -1.97 -6.95 4.28
CA THR A 108 -1.87 -5.51 4.04
C THR A 108 -0.84 -5.18 2.96
N PHE A 109 -1.12 -4.12 2.23
CA PHE A 109 -0.29 -3.50 1.23
C PHE A 109 0.08 -2.10 1.67
N PHE A 110 1.35 -1.73 1.59
CA PHE A 110 1.85 -0.40 1.89
C PHE A 110 2.64 0.09 0.69
N THR A 111 2.26 1.24 0.14
CA THR A 111 2.92 1.81 -1.03
C THR A 111 3.14 3.31 -0.88
N SER A 112 4.25 3.79 -1.41
CA SER A 112 4.60 5.20 -1.49
C SER A 112 4.99 5.57 -2.91
N SER A 113 4.81 6.84 -3.26
CA SER A 113 5.29 7.39 -4.52
C SER A 113 6.81 7.36 -4.59
N THR A 114 7.34 6.95 -5.75
CA THR A 114 8.77 7.12 -6.07
C THR A 114 9.07 8.46 -6.74
N ASP A 115 8.03 9.25 -7.03
CA ASP A 115 8.17 10.59 -7.58
C ASP A 115 8.19 11.65 -6.45
N PRO A 116 9.33 12.32 -6.20
CA PRO A 116 9.45 13.28 -5.10
C PRO A 116 8.59 14.54 -5.30
N ALA A 117 8.14 14.84 -6.53
CA ALA A 117 7.25 15.96 -6.80
C ALA A 117 5.77 15.60 -6.58
N ARG A 118 5.44 14.30 -6.50
CA ARG A 118 4.08 13.79 -6.37
C ARG A 118 4.00 12.84 -5.18
N ASN A 119 4.08 13.41 -3.98
CA ASN A 119 4.02 12.66 -2.73
C ASN A 119 2.63 12.01 -2.56
N LEU A 120 2.61 10.69 -2.40
CA LEU A 120 1.40 9.88 -2.26
C LEU A 120 1.74 8.66 -1.41
N PHE A 121 0.87 8.37 -0.45
CA PHE A 121 0.89 7.14 0.33
C PHE A 121 -0.44 6.41 0.16
N LEU A 122 -0.38 5.12 -0.15
CA LEU A 122 -1.55 4.27 -0.33
C LEU A 122 -1.35 2.98 0.47
N GLN A 123 -2.27 2.74 1.39
CA GLN A 123 -2.37 1.51 2.16
C GLN A 123 -3.70 0.83 1.87
N PHE A 124 -3.70 -0.46 1.62
CA PHE A 124 -4.94 -1.22 1.37
C PHE A 124 -4.82 -2.66 1.84
N ASN A 125 -5.97 -3.32 1.99
CA ASN A 125 -6.11 -4.72 2.37
C ASN A 125 -7.13 -5.38 1.42
N GLY A 126 -7.01 -6.69 1.22
CA GLY A 126 -8.04 -7.46 0.53
C GLY A 126 -9.29 -7.61 1.41
N ILE A 127 -10.48 -7.39 0.83
CA ILE A 127 -11.77 -7.72 1.46
C ILE A 127 -12.31 -9.03 0.89
N SER A 128 -12.09 -9.25 -0.40
CA SER A 128 -12.44 -10.45 -1.16
C SER A 128 -11.35 -10.70 -2.19
N ASN A 129 -11.53 -11.72 -3.04
CA ASN A 129 -10.59 -12.00 -4.13
C ASN A 129 -10.52 -10.88 -5.18
N ASP A 130 -11.59 -10.11 -5.34
CA ASP A 130 -11.70 -9.07 -6.37
C ASP A 130 -11.82 -7.66 -5.77
N ASN A 131 -11.84 -7.51 -4.45
CA ASN A 131 -12.05 -6.21 -3.80
C ASN A 131 -10.98 -5.89 -2.77
N ILE A 132 -10.57 -4.62 -2.78
CA ILE A 132 -9.66 -4.05 -1.80
C ILE A 132 -10.30 -2.86 -1.09
N THR A 133 -9.91 -2.60 0.15
CA THR A 133 -10.24 -1.37 0.88
C THR A 133 -9.00 -0.77 1.52
N GLY A 134 -8.96 0.54 1.64
CA GLY A 134 -7.79 1.21 2.15
C GLY A 134 -7.93 2.71 2.34
N GLY A 135 -6.78 3.35 2.51
CA GLY A 135 -6.63 4.78 2.60
C GLY A 135 -5.57 5.28 1.62
N LEU A 136 -5.82 6.44 1.04
CA LEU A 136 -4.85 7.17 0.24
C LEU A 136 -4.66 8.56 0.83
N VAL A 137 -3.41 8.93 1.04
CA VAL A 137 -3.00 10.28 1.44
C VAL A 137 -2.22 10.89 0.30
N TRP A 138 -2.77 11.96 -0.27
CA TRP A 138 -2.11 12.78 -1.27
C TRP A 138 -1.42 13.94 -0.59
N ARG A 139 -0.14 14.18 -0.95
CA ARG A 139 0.67 15.30 -0.45
C ARG A 139 0.68 15.40 1.07
N ALA A 140 0.98 14.28 1.73
CA ALA A 140 1.05 14.18 3.18
C ALA A 140 1.97 15.26 3.79
N GLY A 141 1.44 16.02 4.74
CA GLY A 141 2.14 17.11 5.43
C GLY A 141 2.33 18.39 4.61
N GLU A 142 1.73 18.51 3.43
CA GLU A 142 1.83 19.69 2.57
C GLU A 142 0.48 20.46 2.46
N PRO A 143 0.51 21.76 2.09
CA PRO A 143 -0.71 22.46 1.72
C PRO A 143 -1.44 21.80 0.55
N GLY A 144 -2.71 21.47 0.76
CA GLY A 144 -3.52 20.71 -0.19
C GLY A 144 -3.46 19.19 0.02
N GLU A 145 -3.10 18.74 1.22
CA GLU A 145 -3.26 17.34 1.64
C GLU A 145 -4.72 16.88 1.44
N LEU A 146 -4.88 15.71 0.83
CA LEU A 146 -6.18 15.07 0.68
C LEU A 146 -6.10 13.65 1.22
N ILE A 147 -7.06 13.30 2.06
CA ILE A 147 -7.20 11.96 2.62
C ILE A 147 -8.46 11.33 2.04
N PHE A 148 -8.30 10.16 1.44
CA PHE A 148 -9.38 9.38 0.85
C PHE A 148 -9.48 8.02 1.52
N SER A 149 -10.71 7.58 1.79
CA SER A 149 -11.02 6.16 1.86
C SER A 149 -11.07 5.61 0.44
N VAL A 150 -10.53 4.41 0.24
CA VAL A 150 -10.41 3.77 -1.06
C VAL A 150 -11.19 2.47 -1.05
N LEU A 151 -12.01 2.25 -2.06
CA LEU A 151 -12.57 0.95 -2.43
C LEU A 151 -12.07 0.62 -3.83
N GLY A 152 -11.46 -0.54 -4.00
CA GLY A 152 -11.01 -1.03 -5.30
C GLY A 152 -11.78 -2.26 -5.73
N THR A 153 -12.07 -2.35 -7.03
CA THR A 153 -12.63 -3.55 -7.67
C THR A 153 -11.72 -3.99 -8.80
N GLN A 154 -11.30 -5.25 -8.77
CA GLN A 154 -10.37 -5.83 -9.73
C GLN A 154 -11.03 -5.86 -11.11
N LEU A 155 -10.27 -5.40 -12.10
CA LEU A 155 -10.64 -5.54 -13.50
C LEU A 155 -10.18 -6.92 -13.97
N GLN A 156 -11.12 -7.82 -14.24
CA GLN A 156 -10.80 -9.08 -14.91
C GLN A 156 -10.52 -8.80 -16.38
N LEU A 157 -9.28 -9.04 -16.80
CA LEU A 157 -8.93 -8.98 -18.21
C LEU A 157 -9.49 -10.23 -18.92
N PRO A 158 -10.09 -10.08 -20.11
CA PRO A 158 -10.47 -11.23 -20.92
C PRO A 158 -9.23 -12.06 -21.25
N ALA A 159 -9.40 -13.39 -21.20
CA ALA A 159 -8.36 -14.38 -21.48
C ALA A 159 -7.93 -14.38 -22.96
#